data_AF-A0A832CKU5-F1
#
_entry.id   AF-A0A832CKU5-F1
#
_cell.length_a   1.000
_cell.length_b   1.000
_cell.length_c   1.000
_cell.angle_alpha   90.00
_cell.angle_beta   90.00
_cell.angle_gamma   90.00
#
_symmetry.space_group_name_H-M   'P 1'
#
loop_
_entity.id
_entity.type
_entity.pdbx_description
1 polymer ?
#
loop_
_entity_poly.entity_id
_entity_poly.type
_entity_poly.pdbx_seq_one_letter_code
_entity_poly.pdbx_strand_id
1 'polypeptide(L)'
;MAQAAGLCRQRFSARFTQEHGLTPRGVDREVVETLHRTHEGVDQDAEHILDQALRTSLADGWGGSMLATDISDILFGTPSPLQSRANLGVLRDDHVNIIVHGHEPTLSEMIVAAAQDPELIALAQQKGAKGINLAGICCTSNEILMRHGIPPAGNFLHQELAIITGSVEAMIVDVQCIMQALAPLAQRYHTKLITTSPKAKITGATHMQFNEHTAFDDAKAIVRLAIENYANRGQTSIPPISSPLVAGFSHEYLNYMQGGRFRGSFRPLNDDHVDADRLHARVELVLDDKCRSLALDSDRLGVDVIFRLSGSLIERFALDFTLQKAIIPFPTQHSPLSQ
;
A
#
# COMPACT_ATOMS: atom_id res chain seq x y z
N MET A 1 32.00 11.14 7.85
CA MET A 1 31.55 12.56 7.82
C MET A 1 30.08 12.74 7.44
N ALA A 2 29.45 11.84 6.65
CA ALA A 2 28.00 11.92 6.36
C ALA A 2 27.08 11.70 7.59
N GLN A 3 27.48 10.85 8.55
CA GLN A 3 26.79 10.68 9.84
C GLN A 3 26.68 12.00 10.64
N ALA A 4 27.68 12.88 10.56
CA ALA A 4 27.73 14.11 11.36
C ALA A 4 26.70 15.17 10.91
N ALA A 5 26.34 15.20 9.63
CA ALA A 5 25.35 16.14 9.10
C ALA A 5 23.90 15.69 9.41
N GLY A 6 23.62 14.38 9.37
CA GLY A 6 22.34 13.81 9.82
C GLY A 6 22.11 14.00 11.32
N LEU A 7 23.16 13.77 12.13
CA LEU A 7 23.18 14.07 13.57
C LEU A 7 22.95 15.56 13.87
N CYS A 8 23.38 16.49 13.01
CA CYS A 8 23.21 17.92 13.23
C CYS A 8 21.76 18.40 13.00
N ARG A 9 21.00 17.80 12.06
CA ARG A 9 19.58 18.14 11.82
C ARG A 9 18.62 17.46 12.79
N GLN A 10 18.88 16.21 13.18
CA GLN A 10 18.14 15.56 14.28
C GLN A 10 18.30 16.34 15.59
N ARG A 11 19.47 16.96 15.83
CA ARG A 11 19.68 17.86 16.99
C ARG A 11 18.87 19.14 16.93
N PHE A 12 18.64 19.72 15.75
CA PHE A 12 17.79 20.91 15.61
C PHE A 12 16.31 20.60 15.89
N SER A 13 15.81 19.51 15.31
CA SER A 13 14.43 19.04 15.56
C SER A 13 14.21 18.60 17.02
N ALA A 14 15.15 17.85 17.60
CA ALA A 14 15.08 17.43 19.00
C ALA A 14 15.17 18.62 19.96
N ARG A 15 15.99 19.62 19.66
CA ARG A 15 16.06 20.84 20.46
C ARG A 15 14.76 21.63 20.38
N PHE A 16 14.20 21.79 19.18
CA PHE A 16 12.92 22.46 18.97
C PHE A 16 11.80 21.79 19.77
N THR A 17 11.67 20.46 19.68
CA THR A 17 10.64 19.73 20.43
C THR A 17 10.89 19.75 21.94
N GLN A 18 12.13 19.92 22.40
CA GLN A 18 12.41 20.13 23.83
C GLN A 18 12.03 21.53 24.29
N GLU A 19 12.42 22.57 23.55
CA GLU A 19 12.15 23.98 23.88
C GLU A 19 10.65 24.28 23.92
N HIS A 20 9.87 23.65 23.02
CA HIS A 20 8.41 23.78 22.97
C HIS A 20 7.66 22.70 23.77
N GLY A 21 8.37 21.82 24.49
CA GLY A 21 7.74 20.73 25.24
C GLY A 21 7.03 19.68 24.37
N LEU A 22 7.27 19.61 23.06
CA LEU A 22 6.63 18.67 22.14
C LEU A 22 7.35 17.31 22.03
N THR A 23 8.35 17.04 22.87
CA THR A 23 9.09 15.77 22.82
C THR A 23 8.17 14.60 23.22
N PRO A 24 7.96 13.60 22.34
CA PRO A 24 7.12 12.44 22.68
C PRO A 24 7.78 11.56 23.73
N ARG A 25 6.97 11.00 24.65
CA ARG A 25 7.46 10.16 25.75
C ARG A 25 7.33 8.66 25.46
N GLY A 26 6.45 8.28 24.54
CA GLY A 26 6.20 6.92 24.09
C GLY A 26 4.88 6.82 23.35
N VAL A 27 4.81 5.98 22.31
CA VAL A 27 3.66 5.89 21.39
C VAL A 27 2.35 5.67 22.14
N ASP A 28 2.26 4.58 22.91
CA ASP A 28 1.05 4.24 23.66
C ASP A 28 0.68 5.31 24.69
N ARG A 29 1.68 5.91 25.33
CA ARG A 29 1.45 6.96 26.34
C ARG A 29 0.83 8.20 25.72
N GLU A 30 1.34 8.66 24.58
CA GLU A 30 0.79 9.83 23.91
C GLU A 30 -0.62 9.56 23.37
N VAL A 31 -0.91 8.34 22.90
CA VAL A 31 -2.27 7.92 22.52
C VAL A 31 -3.21 7.95 23.71
N VAL A 32 -2.84 7.33 24.84
CA VAL A 32 -3.67 7.29 26.05
C VAL A 32 -3.89 8.68 26.64
N GLU A 33 -2.86 9.52 26.69
CA GLU A 33 -3.00 10.89 27.18
C GLU A 33 -3.87 11.75 26.26
N THR A 34 -3.77 11.57 24.94
CA THR A 34 -4.68 12.23 23.99
C THR A 34 -6.13 11.86 24.26
N LEU A 35 -6.43 10.55 24.40
CA LEU A 35 -7.77 10.09 24.72
C LEU A 35 -8.28 10.67 26.05
N HIS A 36 -7.42 10.71 27.08
CA HIS A 36 -7.75 11.30 28.37
C HIS A 36 -8.08 12.80 28.26
N ARG A 37 -7.24 13.57 27.56
CA ARG A 37 -7.43 15.02 27.39
C ARG A 37 -8.69 15.38 26.61
N THR A 38 -9.11 14.50 25.69
CA THR A 38 -10.37 14.67 24.93
C THR A 38 -11.62 14.21 25.68
N HIS A 39 -11.49 13.74 26.93
CA HIS A 39 -12.64 13.35 27.75
C HIS A 39 -13.39 14.57 28.29
N GLU A 40 -14.67 14.39 28.60
CA GLU A 40 -15.51 15.39 29.25
C GLU A 40 -14.86 15.97 30.52
N GLY A 41 -14.82 17.30 30.61
CA GLY A 41 -14.35 18.04 31.79
C GLY A 41 -12.83 18.12 31.96
N VAL A 42 -12.04 17.74 30.95
CA VAL A 42 -10.57 17.74 31.01
C VAL A 42 -9.99 19.00 30.38
N ASP A 43 -9.52 18.93 29.13
CA ASP A 43 -8.80 20.03 28.48
C ASP A 43 -9.76 20.88 27.64
N GLN A 44 -9.66 22.20 27.78
CA GLN A 44 -10.56 23.17 27.11
C GLN A 44 -9.79 24.21 26.31
N ASP A 45 -8.46 24.20 26.41
CA ASP A 45 -7.58 25.12 25.70
C ASP A 45 -7.18 24.52 24.36
N ALA A 46 -7.60 25.17 23.28
CA ALA A 46 -7.37 24.69 21.91
C ALA A 46 -5.87 24.60 21.57
N GLU A 47 -5.04 25.54 22.02
CA GLU A 47 -3.60 25.51 21.73
C GLU A 47 -2.92 24.36 22.47
N HIS A 48 -3.29 24.14 23.73
CA HIS A 48 -2.76 23.06 24.55
C HIS A 48 -3.19 21.66 24.03
N ILE A 49 -4.41 21.54 23.52
CA ILE A 49 -4.88 20.32 22.84
C ILE A 49 -4.09 20.09 21.54
N LEU A 50 -3.85 21.15 20.77
CA LEU A 50 -3.06 21.06 19.53
C LEU A 50 -1.61 20.66 19.81
N ASP A 51 -0.99 21.17 20.88
CA ASP A 51 0.35 20.75 21.30
C ASP A 51 0.40 19.26 21.63
N GLN A 52 -0.61 18.73 22.32
CA GLN A 52 -0.70 17.29 22.55
C GLN A 52 -0.89 16.52 21.25
N ALA A 53 -1.73 17.01 20.32
CA ALA A 53 -1.91 16.37 19.01
C ALA A 53 -0.61 16.32 18.21
N LEU A 54 0.17 17.41 18.22
CA LEU A 54 1.50 17.47 17.62
C LEU A 54 2.44 16.45 18.27
N ARG A 55 2.48 16.39 19.61
CA ARG A 55 3.31 15.42 20.34
C ARG A 55 2.95 13.98 19.99
N THR A 56 1.67 13.64 19.92
CA THR A 56 1.19 12.31 19.52
C THR A 56 1.54 11.99 18.07
N SER A 57 1.41 12.95 17.15
CA SER A 57 1.81 12.76 15.74
C SER A 57 3.31 12.53 15.57
N LEU A 58 4.14 13.18 16.39
CA LEU A 58 5.59 12.95 16.41
C LEU A 58 5.93 11.54 16.93
N ALA A 59 5.16 11.04 17.90
CA ALA A 59 5.29 9.67 18.40
C ALA A 59 4.94 8.63 17.33
N ASP A 60 3.94 8.89 16.49
CA ASP A 60 3.63 8.06 15.34
C ASP A 60 4.76 8.09 14.31
N GLY A 61 5.14 9.26 13.79
CA GLY A 61 6.14 9.37 12.73
C GLY A 61 7.54 8.87 13.12
N TRP A 62 8.09 9.35 14.24
CA TRP A 62 9.46 9.04 14.69
C TRP A 62 9.55 7.84 15.64
N GLY A 63 8.41 7.35 16.14
CA GLY A 63 8.33 6.17 16.97
C GLY A 63 7.73 5.00 16.18
N GLY A 64 6.44 5.03 15.90
CA GLY A 64 5.74 3.95 15.21
C GLY A 64 6.28 3.66 13.80
N SER A 65 6.08 4.61 12.89
CA SER A 65 6.39 4.46 11.47
C SER A 65 7.88 4.24 11.21
N MET A 66 8.76 5.07 11.79
CA MET A 66 10.21 4.90 11.61
C MET A 66 10.73 3.56 12.13
N LEU A 67 10.34 3.14 13.34
CA LEU A 67 10.78 1.85 13.87
C LEU A 67 10.21 0.69 13.04
N ALA A 68 8.95 0.79 12.59
CA ALA A 68 8.34 -0.23 11.75
C ALA A 68 9.10 -0.38 10.42
N THR A 69 9.47 0.71 9.76
CA THR A 69 10.28 0.66 8.52
C THR A 69 11.66 0.07 8.78
N ASP A 70 12.40 0.56 9.78
CA ASP A 70 13.75 0.08 10.08
C ASP A 70 13.77 -1.41 10.43
N ILE A 71 12.83 -1.86 11.28
CA ILE A 71 12.72 -3.27 11.67
C ILE A 71 12.31 -4.13 10.48
N SER A 72 11.37 -3.67 9.66
CA SER A 72 10.95 -4.40 8.46
C SER A 72 12.11 -4.57 7.47
N ASP A 73 12.93 -3.54 7.29
CA ASP A 73 14.11 -3.61 6.43
C ASP A 73 15.19 -4.55 6.99
N ILE A 74 15.36 -4.61 8.31
CA ILE A 74 16.25 -5.59 8.95
C ILE A 74 15.75 -7.03 8.72
N LEU A 75 14.44 -7.26 8.84
CA LEU A 75 13.85 -8.61 8.78
C LEU A 75 13.67 -9.12 7.35
N PHE A 76 13.22 -8.25 6.44
CA PHE A 76 12.78 -8.62 5.10
C PHE A 76 13.70 -8.07 3.99
N GLY A 77 14.66 -7.22 4.37
CA GLY A 77 15.63 -6.60 3.46
C GLY A 77 15.23 -5.19 3.05
N THR A 78 16.22 -4.31 3.00
CA THR A 78 16.05 -2.93 2.51
C THR A 78 15.66 -2.94 1.02
N PRO A 79 14.57 -2.24 0.63
CA PRO A 79 14.15 -2.13 -0.77
C PRO A 79 15.25 -1.63 -1.71
N SER A 80 15.23 -2.16 -2.93
CA SER A 80 16.11 -1.73 -4.02
C SER A 80 15.36 -1.69 -5.34
N PRO A 81 15.84 -0.95 -6.36
CA PRO A 81 15.05 -0.71 -7.56
C PRO A 81 14.67 -1.98 -8.29
N LEU A 82 13.40 -2.04 -8.65
CA LEU A 82 12.83 -3.15 -9.39
C LEU A 82 11.76 -2.67 -10.35
N GLN A 83 11.50 -3.48 -11.37
CA GLN A 83 10.42 -3.24 -12.32
C GLN A 83 9.19 -4.06 -11.92
N SER A 84 8.02 -3.46 -12.05
CA SER A 84 6.75 -4.15 -11.86
C SER A 84 5.67 -3.52 -12.76
N ARG A 85 4.41 -3.85 -12.50
CA ARG A 85 3.23 -3.29 -13.15
C ARG A 85 2.20 -2.93 -12.09
N ALA A 86 1.30 -2.00 -12.39
CA ALA A 86 0.17 -1.63 -11.54
C ALA A 86 -1.15 -1.71 -12.28
N ASN A 87 -2.24 -1.69 -11.50
CA ASN A 87 -3.66 -1.68 -11.90
C ASN A 87 -4.25 -3.09 -12.10
N LEU A 88 -5.57 -3.22 -12.14
CA LEU A 88 -6.31 -4.48 -12.11
C LEU A 88 -5.95 -5.44 -13.27
N GLY A 89 -5.39 -4.94 -14.37
CA GLY A 89 -4.89 -5.76 -15.48
C GLY A 89 -3.64 -6.59 -15.16
N VAL A 90 -3.18 -6.62 -13.90
CA VAL A 90 -2.15 -7.56 -13.41
C VAL A 90 -2.75 -8.90 -12.97
N LEU A 91 -4.08 -9.00 -12.86
CA LEU A 91 -4.78 -10.25 -12.61
C LEU A 91 -4.76 -11.14 -13.88
N ARG A 92 -4.90 -12.46 -13.68
CA ARG A 92 -4.72 -13.45 -14.76
C ARG A 92 -5.82 -14.50 -14.77
N ASP A 93 -6.44 -14.71 -15.92
CA ASP A 93 -7.47 -15.76 -16.09
C ASP A 93 -6.91 -17.17 -15.96
N ASP A 94 -5.61 -17.36 -16.24
CA ASP A 94 -4.97 -18.69 -16.27
C ASP A 94 -4.20 -19.04 -14.98
N HIS A 95 -4.27 -18.21 -13.93
CA HIS A 95 -3.60 -18.43 -12.64
C HIS A 95 -4.59 -18.31 -11.49
N VAL A 96 -4.27 -18.93 -10.35
CA VAL A 96 -4.95 -18.66 -9.08
C VAL A 96 -4.58 -17.25 -8.63
N ASN A 97 -5.53 -16.30 -8.63
CA ASN A 97 -5.29 -14.92 -8.20
C ASN A 97 -5.55 -14.80 -6.70
N ILE A 98 -4.50 -14.43 -5.97
CA ILE A 98 -4.55 -14.15 -4.54
C ILE A 98 -4.22 -12.68 -4.35
N ILE A 99 -5.11 -11.96 -3.67
CA ILE A 99 -4.89 -10.56 -3.30
C ILE A 99 -4.52 -10.49 -1.83
N VAL A 100 -3.40 -9.83 -1.53
CA VAL A 100 -3.04 -9.46 -0.15
C VAL A 100 -3.38 -7.99 0.06
N HIS A 101 -4.22 -7.69 1.05
CA HIS A 101 -4.73 -6.35 1.30
C HIS A 101 -4.67 -6.00 2.78
N GLY A 102 -4.10 -4.85 3.12
CA GLY A 102 -3.84 -4.52 4.51
C GLY A 102 -2.55 -3.74 4.71
N HIS A 103 -1.89 -3.95 5.86
CA HIS A 103 -0.75 -3.16 6.33
C HIS A 103 0.34 -3.97 7.04
N GLU A 104 0.11 -5.19 7.51
CA GLU A 104 1.11 -5.95 8.30
C GLU A 104 2.03 -6.76 7.35
N PRO A 105 3.35 -6.45 7.27
CA PRO A 105 4.25 -7.10 6.34
C PRO A 105 4.57 -8.56 6.72
N THR A 106 4.46 -8.92 8.00
CA THR A 106 4.75 -10.28 8.48
C THR A 106 3.86 -11.33 7.81
N LEU A 107 2.57 -11.01 7.62
CA LEU A 107 1.64 -11.87 6.92
C LEU A 107 1.97 -11.93 5.42
N SER A 108 2.12 -10.77 4.78
CA SER A 108 2.27 -10.71 3.33
C SER A 108 3.56 -11.37 2.88
N GLU A 109 4.67 -11.19 3.59
CA GLU A 109 5.95 -11.90 3.35
C GLU A 109 5.80 -13.42 3.39
N MET A 110 5.04 -13.95 4.35
CA MET A 110 4.80 -15.39 4.43
C MET A 110 3.87 -15.90 3.33
N ILE A 111 2.89 -15.10 2.90
CA ILE A 111 2.06 -15.41 1.73
C ILE A 111 2.90 -15.43 0.45
N VAL A 112 3.85 -14.51 0.28
CA VAL A 112 4.81 -14.53 -0.84
C VAL A 112 5.62 -15.83 -0.84
N ALA A 113 6.20 -16.18 0.31
CA ALA A 113 6.97 -17.41 0.44
C ALA A 113 6.11 -18.66 0.14
N ALA A 114 4.87 -18.71 0.66
CA ALA A 114 3.96 -19.82 0.44
C ALA A 114 3.50 -19.92 -1.04
N ALA A 115 3.28 -18.81 -1.73
CA ALA A 115 2.95 -18.84 -3.16
C ALA A 115 4.09 -19.33 -4.06
N GLN A 116 5.33 -19.27 -3.56
CA GLN A 116 6.52 -19.79 -4.25
C GLN A 116 6.86 -21.25 -3.84
N ASP A 117 6.13 -21.82 -2.88
CA ASP A 117 6.34 -23.18 -2.42
C ASP A 117 6.04 -24.20 -3.55
N PRO A 118 6.99 -25.09 -3.89
CA PRO A 118 6.80 -26.03 -4.99
C PRO A 118 5.60 -26.96 -4.84
N GLU A 119 5.21 -27.33 -3.61
CA GLU A 119 4.05 -28.19 -3.36
C GLU A 119 2.75 -27.45 -3.69
N LEU A 120 2.66 -26.16 -3.33
CA LEU A 120 1.50 -25.33 -3.62
C LEU A 120 1.39 -24.97 -5.10
N ILE A 121 2.53 -24.72 -5.77
CA ILE A 121 2.55 -24.54 -7.23
C ILE A 121 2.08 -25.82 -7.94
N ALA A 122 2.57 -26.99 -7.53
CA ALA A 122 2.13 -28.26 -8.08
C ALA A 122 0.64 -28.52 -7.84
N LEU A 123 0.11 -28.16 -6.67
CA LEU A 123 -1.31 -28.24 -6.37
C LEU A 123 -2.14 -27.30 -7.27
N ALA A 124 -1.68 -26.07 -7.50
CA ALA A 124 -2.35 -25.12 -8.41
C ALA A 124 -2.43 -25.69 -9.84
N GLN A 125 -1.35 -26.30 -10.30
CA GLN A 125 -1.29 -26.99 -11.60
C GLN A 125 -2.22 -28.21 -11.65
N GLN A 126 -2.28 -29.01 -10.59
CA GLN A 126 -3.21 -30.13 -10.47
C GLN A 126 -4.68 -29.69 -10.53
N LYS A 127 -5.00 -28.49 -10.01
CA LYS A 127 -6.33 -27.89 -10.06
C LYS A 127 -6.64 -27.19 -11.39
N GLY A 128 -5.72 -27.20 -12.34
CA GLY A 128 -5.92 -26.68 -13.69
C GLY A 128 -5.51 -25.21 -13.90
N ALA A 129 -4.86 -24.58 -12.92
CA ALA A 129 -4.23 -23.27 -13.12
C ALA A 129 -2.81 -23.44 -13.66
N LYS A 130 -2.25 -22.45 -14.36
CA LYS A 130 -0.83 -22.49 -14.78
C LYS A 130 0.14 -22.19 -13.63
N GLY A 131 -0.34 -21.54 -12.57
CA GLY A 131 0.43 -21.19 -11.38
C GLY A 131 -0.38 -20.33 -10.43
N ILE A 132 0.32 -19.67 -9.51
CA ILE A 132 -0.24 -18.75 -8.52
C ILE A 132 0.17 -17.34 -8.92
N ASN A 133 -0.79 -16.42 -9.00
CA ASN A 133 -0.60 -15.01 -9.26
C ASN A 133 -0.89 -14.23 -7.97
N LEU A 134 0.14 -13.60 -7.41
CA LEU A 134 -0.01 -12.67 -6.29
C LEU A 134 -0.12 -11.24 -6.80
N ALA A 135 -1.05 -10.49 -6.23
CA ALA A 135 -1.13 -9.05 -6.34
C ALA A 135 -1.51 -8.46 -4.97
N GLY A 136 -1.35 -7.16 -4.79
CA GLY A 136 -1.71 -6.52 -3.53
C GLY A 136 -2.61 -5.29 -3.68
N ILE A 137 -3.23 -4.89 -2.56
CA ILE A 137 -3.96 -3.63 -2.44
C ILE A 137 -3.54 -2.90 -1.15
N CYS A 138 -3.37 -1.58 -1.23
CA CYS A 138 -2.91 -0.69 -0.13
C CYS A 138 -1.48 -1.00 0.36
N CYS A 139 -1.16 -0.66 1.61
CA CYS A 139 0.20 -0.56 2.11
C CYS A 139 0.95 -1.90 2.12
N THR A 140 0.30 -3.00 2.49
CA THR A 140 0.93 -4.34 2.44
C THR A 140 1.31 -4.71 0.99
N SER A 141 0.58 -4.19 0.00
CA SER A 141 0.99 -4.31 -1.41
C SER A 141 2.28 -3.56 -1.70
N ASN A 142 2.45 -2.37 -1.14
CA ASN A 142 3.65 -1.59 -1.34
C ASN A 142 4.86 -2.27 -0.68
N GLU A 143 4.69 -2.90 0.49
CA GLU A 143 5.77 -3.67 1.14
C GLU A 143 6.28 -4.80 0.23
N ILE A 144 5.38 -5.65 -0.28
CA ILE A 144 5.78 -6.77 -1.16
C ILE A 144 6.15 -6.32 -2.57
N LEU A 145 5.63 -5.17 -3.03
CA LEU A 145 6.10 -4.54 -4.27
C LEU A 145 7.56 -4.12 -4.11
N MET A 146 7.90 -3.40 -3.05
CA MET A 146 9.20 -2.78 -2.84
C MET A 146 10.32 -3.82 -2.63
N ARG A 147 9.98 -5.04 -2.17
CA ARG A 147 10.96 -6.12 -1.91
C ARG A 147 10.95 -7.24 -2.94
N HIS A 148 9.79 -7.61 -3.47
CA HIS A 148 9.63 -8.77 -4.35
C HIS A 148 9.16 -8.43 -5.76
N GLY A 149 8.80 -7.16 -6.01
CA GLY A 149 8.28 -6.73 -7.30
C GLY A 149 6.86 -7.19 -7.60
N ILE A 150 6.14 -7.67 -6.59
CA ILE A 150 4.76 -8.13 -6.73
C ILE A 150 3.86 -6.94 -7.09
N PRO A 151 3.04 -7.06 -8.14
CA PRO A 151 2.30 -5.92 -8.68
C PRO A 151 1.16 -5.47 -7.74
N PRO A 152 1.00 -4.15 -7.50
CA PRO A 152 -0.20 -3.63 -6.90
C PRO A 152 -1.38 -3.70 -7.89
N ALA A 153 -2.44 -4.40 -7.50
CA ALA A 153 -3.70 -4.43 -8.23
C ALA A 153 -4.42 -3.07 -8.18
N GLY A 154 -4.24 -2.30 -7.11
CA GLY A 154 -4.76 -0.95 -7.00
C GLY A 154 -4.60 -0.32 -5.61
N ASN A 155 -5.15 0.88 -5.46
CA ASN A 155 -5.21 1.64 -4.20
C ASN A 155 -6.46 1.26 -3.37
N PHE A 156 -6.76 2.07 -2.35
CA PHE A 156 -7.89 1.87 -1.44
C PHE A 156 -9.25 1.71 -2.14
N LEU A 157 -9.57 2.49 -3.18
CA LEU A 157 -10.87 2.39 -3.86
C LEU A 157 -10.97 1.22 -4.85
N HIS A 158 -9.86 0.54 -5.14
CA HIS A 158 -9.86 -0.62 -6.03
C HIS A 158 -10.25 -1.93 -5.33
N GLN A 159 -10.37 -1.95 -3.99
CA GLN A 159 -10.60 -3.18 -3.23
C GLN A 159 -11.89 -3.92 -3.62
N GLU A 160 -13.00 -3.21 -3.81
CA GLU A 160 -14.26 -3.83 -4.26
C GLU A 160 -14.19 -4.20 -5.75
N LEU A 161 -13.58 -3.33 -6.56
CA LEU A 161 -13.44 -3.52 -8.01
C LEU A 161 -12.61 -4.77 -8.34
N ALA A 162 -11.62 -5.10 -7.52
CA ALA A 162 -10.83 -6.30 -7.69
C ALA A 162 -11.67 -7.59 -7.57
N ILE A 163 -12.60 -7.66 -6.60
CA ILE A 163 -13.54 -8.79 -6.49
C ILE A 163 -14.51 -8.81 -7.68
N ILE A 164 -14.97 -7.63 -8.12
CA ILE A 164 -15.91 -7.49 -9.26
C ILE A 164 -15.33 -8.03 -10.57
N THR A 165 -14.00 -8.11 -10.72
CA THR A 165 -13.39 -8.80 -11.88
C THR A 165 -13.78 -10.28 -11.98
N GLY A 166 -14.31 -10.88 -10.90
CA GLY A 166 -14.67 -12.29 -10.83
C GLY A 166 -13.48 -13.25 -10.87
N SER A 167 -12.24 -12.74 -10.84
CA SER A 167 -11.03 -13.52 -11.03
C SER A 167 -10.25 -13.83 -9.75
N VAL A 168 -10.66 -13.27 -8.60
CA VAL A 168 -9.94 -13.37 -7.32
C VAL A 168 -10.43 -14.60 -6.53
N GLU A 169 -9.56 -15.58 -6.28
CA GLU A 169 -9.93 -16.76 -5.47
C GLU A 169 -9.97 -16.44 -3.99
N ALA A 170 -9.01 -15.65 -3.53
CA ALA A 170 -8.91 -15.24 -2.14
C ALA A 170 -8.42 -13.80 -2.04
N MET A 171 -9.09 -13.03 -1.19
CA MET A 171 -8.60 -11.75 -0.69
C MET A 171 -8.26 -11.93 0.77
N ILE A 172 -6.96 -11.90 1.07
CA ILE A 172 -6.40 -12.11 2.40
C ILE A 172 -6.22 -10.74 3.03
N VAL A 173 -6.82 -10.53 4.19
CA VAL A 173 -6.83 -9.24 4.87
C VAL A 173 -6.35 -9.32 6.31
N ASP A 174 -5.52 -8.34 6.72
CA ASP A 174 -5.05 -8.16 8.09
C ASP A 174 -5.84 -7.08 8.85
N VAL A 175 -5.35 -5.85 8.93
CA VAL A 175 -5.87 -4.68 9.63
C VAL A 175 -5.79 -3.43 8.75
N GLN A 176 -6.61 -2.44 9.13
CA GLN A 176 -6.63 -1.07 8.57
C GLN A 176 -7.04 -0.98 7.09
N CYS A 177 -7.86 0.02 6.78
CA CYS A 177 -8.35 0.35 5.42
C CYS A 177 -9.06 -0.79 4.66
N ILE A 178 -9.60 -1.78 5.36
CA ILE A 178 -10.39 -2.88 4.80
C ILE A 178 -11.87 -2.53 4.93
N MET A 179 -12.54 -2.28 3.80
CA MET A 179 -13.96 -1.96 3.77
C MET A 179 -14.79 -3.16 4.20
N GLN A 180 -15.69 -2.94 5.16
CA GLN A 180 -16.61 -3.99 5.62
C GLN A 180 -17.56 -4.48 4.51
N ALA A 181 -17.77 -3.67 3.46
CA ALA A 181 -18.55 -4.03 2.28
C ALA A 181 -17.94 -5.17 1.45
N LEU A 182 -16.64 -5.48 1.65
CA LEU A 182 -15.99 -6.61 0.98
C LEU A 182 -16.65 -7.95 1.34
N ALA A 183 -17.16 -8.14 2.56
CA ALA A 183 -17.79 -9.39 2.97
C ALA A 183 -19.10 -9.69 2.20
N PRO A 184 -20.13 -8.82 2.21
CA PRO A 184 -21.33 -9.05 1.41
C PRO A 184 -21.07 -9.04 -0.10
N LEU A 185 -20.02 -8.36 -0.57
CA LEU A 185 -19.60 -8.41 -1.98
C LEU A 185 -19.00 -9.79 -2.34
N ALA A 186 -18.05 -10.28 -1.54
CA ALA A 186 -17.40 -11.58 -1.77
C ALA A 186 -18.40 -12.74 -1.79
N GLN A 187 -19.48 -12.67 -1.00
CA GLN A 187 -20.56 -13.67 -1.02
C GLN A 187 -21.32 -13.77 -2.35
N ARG A 188 -21.23 -12.76 -3.22
CA ARG A 188 -21.82 -12.78 -4.57
C ARG A 188 -20.89 -13.38 -5.63
N TYR A 189 -19.65 -13.69 -5.25
CA TYR A 189 -18.63 -14.31 -6.09
C TYR A 189 -18.14 -15.61 -5.43
N HIS A 190 -17.22 -16.32 -6.07
CA HIS A 190 -16.56 -17.46 -5.44
C HIS A 190 -15.50 -17.04 -4.42
N THR A 191 -15.03 -15.79 -4.51
CA THR A 191 -13.94 -15.23 -3.71
C THR A 191 -14.08 -15.53 -2.21
N LYS A 192 -13.03 -16.05 -1.61
CA LYS A 192 -12.91 -16.17 -0.15
C LYS A 192 -12.29 -14.90 0.41
N LEU A 193 -13.08 -14.14 1.17
CA LEU A 193 -12.54 -13.09 2.03
C LEU A 193 -12.02 -13.73 3.31
N ILE A 194 -10.71 -13.60 3.56
CA ILE A 194 -10.02 -14.27 4.67
C ILE A 194 -9.43 -13.23 5.60
N THR A 195 -9.96 -13.14 6.81
CA THR A 195 -9.39 -12.30 7.88
C THR A 195 -8.35 -13.09 8.67
N THR A 196 -7.21 -12.47 8.96
CA THR A 196 -6.07 -13.16 9.60
C THR A 196 -5.69 -12.59 10.96
N SER A 197 -5.93 -11.30 11.19
CA SER A 197 -5.56 -10.65 12.46
C SER A 197 -6.63 -10.86 13.53
N PRO A 198 -6.27 -11.21 14.78
CA PRO A 198 -7.22 -11.23 15.88
C PRO A 198 -7.75 -9.82 16.21
N LYS A 199 -7.03 -8.76 15.78
CA LYS A 199 -7.40 -7.35 15.96
C LYS A 199 -8.58 -6.93 15.07
N ALA A 200 -8.83 -7.62 13.96
CA ALA A 200 -9.84 -7.26 12.97
C ALA A 200 -10.54 -8.48 12.38
N LYS A 201 -11.69 -8.85 12.95
CA LYS A 201 -12.60 -9.86 12.39
C LYS A 201 -13.73 -9.18 11.62
N ILE A 202 -14.09 -9.75 10.48
CA ILE A 202 -15.18 -9.25 9.63
C ILE A 202 -16.28 -10.30 9.60
N THR A 203 -17.48 -9.92 10.03
CA THR A 203 -18.65 -10.81 10.02
C THR A 203 -18.95 -11.26 8.58
N GLY A 204 -19.09 -12.57 8.37
CA GLY A 204 -19.35 -13.16 7.05
C GLY A 204 -18.09 -13.47 6.24
N ALA A 205 -16.90 -13.07 6.71
CA ALA A 205 -15.63 -13.53 6.17
C ALA A 205 -15.19 -14.84 6.83
N THR A 206 -14.34 -15.60 6.15
CA THR A 206 -13.63 -16.73 6.77
C THR A 206 -12.52 -16.17 7.67
N HIS A 207 -12.37 -16.71 8.87
CA HIS A 207 -11.28 -16.31 9.77
C HIS A 207 -10.24 -17.43 9.86
N MET A 208 -9.03 -17.12 9.42
CA MET A 208 -7.86 -18.01 9.50
C MET A 208 -6.76 -17.24 10.20
N GLN A 209 -6.73 -17.35 11.53
CA GLN A 209 -5.82 -16.55 12.35
C GLN A 209 -4.37 -16.85 11.98
N PHE A 210 -3.61 -15.82 11.67
CA PHE A 210 -2.17 -15.89 11.48
C PHE A 210 -1.48 -15.79 12.84
N ASN A 211 -0.59 -16.74 13.15
CA ASN A 211 0.28 -16.66 14.32
C ASN A 211 1.73 -16.64 13.89
N GLU A 212 2.51 -15.71 14.44
CA GLU A 212 3.92 -15.51 14.08
C GLU A 212 4.78 -16.75 14.40
N HIS A 213 4.34 -17.61 15.32
CA HIS A 213 5.02 -18.87 15.66
C HIS A 213 4.77 -20.01 14.67
N THR A 214 3.67 -19.97 13.91
CA THR A 214 3.27 -20.96 12.89
C THR A 214 3.12 -20.30 11.51
N ALA A 215 3.80 -19.17 11.32
CA ALA A 215 3.52 -18.20 10.27
C ALA A 215 3.50 -18.80 8.85
N PHE A 216 4.48 -19.64 8.54
CA PHE A 216 4.58 -20.28 7.23
C PHE A 216 3.51 -21.37 7.02
N ASP A 217 3.19 -22.15 8.05
CA ASP A 217 2.14 -23.17 7.97
C ASP A 217 0.75 -22.53 7.79
N ASP A 218 0.49 -21.45 8.54
CA ASP A 218 -0.73 -20.66 8.42
C ASP A 218 -0.85 -20.06 7.00
N ALA A 219 0.24 -19.49 6.48
CA ALA A 219 0.31 -18.98 5.11
C ALA A 219 0.06 -20.08 4.07
N LYS A 220 0.67 -21.27 4.22
CA LYS A 220 0.43 -22.41 3.33
C LYS A 220 -1.02 -22.87 3.38
N ALA A 221 -1.66 -22.87 4.55
CA ALA A 221 -3.07 -23.22 4.69
C ALA A 221 -3.98 -22.20 3.96
N ILE A 222 -3.70 -20.90 4.10
CA ILE A 222 -4.46 -19.84 3.42
C ILE A 222 -4.30 -19.94 1.89
N VAL A 223 -3.06 -20.09 1.39
CA VAL A 223 -2.80 -20.23 -0.05
C VAL A 223 -3.44 -21.51 -0.60
N ARG A 224 -3.39 -22.62 0.14
CA ARG A 224 -4.07 -23.87 -0.25
C ARG A 224 -5.57 -23.67 -0.39
N LEU A 225 -6.22 -22.98 0.54
CA LEU A 225 -7.65 -22.67 0.44
C LEU A 225 -7.97 -21.87 -0.83
N ALA A 226 -7.13 -20.89 -1.19
CA ALA A 226 -7.29 -20.13 -2.42
C ALA A 226 -7.18 -21.01 -3.66
N ILE A 227 -6.18 -21.90 -3.71
CA ILE A 227 -5.97 -22.85 -4.81
C ILE A 227 -7.16 -23.80 -4.95
N GLU A 228 -7.66 -24.35 -3.84
CA GLU A 228 -8.83 -25.23 -3.85
C GLU A 228 -10.09 -24.52 -4.34
N ASN A 229 -10.20 -23.22 -4.09
CA ASN A 229 -11.32 -22.40 -4.53
C ASN A 229 -11.29 -22.06 -6.03
N TYR A 230 -10.17 -22.26 -6.72
CA TYR A 230 -10.03 -21.98 -8.16
C TYR A 230 -11.08 -22.71 -9.02
N ALA A 231 -11.46 -23.94 -8.64
CA ALA A 231 -12.47 -24.71 -9.36
C ALA A 231 -13.88 -24.10 -9.29
N ASN A 232 -14.13 -23.18 -8.35
CA ASN A 232 -15.40 -22.49 -8.21
C ASN A 232 -15.45 -21.17 -9.00
N ARG A 233 -14.35 -20.79 -9.69
CA ARG A 233 -14.29 -19.55 -10.47
C ARG A 233 -15.35 -19.56 -11.57
N GLY A 234 -16.14 -18.49 -11.60
CA GLY A 234 -17.16 -18.25 -12.60
C GLY A 234 -16.65 -17.44 -13.80
N GLN A 235 -17.53 -16.62 -14.37
CA GLN A 235 -17.17 -15.69 -15.43
C GLN A 235 -16.27 -14.58 -14.89
N THR A 236 -15.22 -14.26 -15.65
CA THR A 236 -14.27 -13.20 -15.34
C THR A 236 -14.41 -12.01 -16.29
N SER A 237 -14.00 -10.83 -15.81
CA SER A 237 -13.89 -9.60 -16.59
C SER A 237 -12.71 -8.79 -16.05
N ILE A 238 -11.51 -9.13 -16.51
CA ILE A 238 -10.27 -8.45 -16.12
C ILE A 238 -10.01 -7.32 -17.11
N PRO A 239 -9.92 -6.04 -16.68
CA PRO A 239 -9.57 -4.94 -17.56
C PRO A 239 -8.17 -5.16 -18.19
N PRO A 240 -7.99 -5.01 -19.51
CA PRO A 240 -6.68 -5.20 -20.16
C PRO A 240 -5.75 -3.99 -19.96
N ILE A 241 -5.84 -3.31 -18.82
CA ILE A 241 -5.13 -2.07 -18.53
C ILE A 241 -4.20 -2.32 -17.35
N SER A 242 -2.89 -2.21 -17.60
CA SER A 242 -1.86 -2.13 -16.58
C SER A 242 -0.70 -1.27 -17.06
N SER A 243 -0.08 -0.54 -16.15
CA SER A 243 1.02 0.37 -16.45
C SER A 243 2.33 -0.15 -15.87
N PRO A 244 3.46 -0.09 -16.60
CA PRO A 244 4.76 -0.42 -16.04
C PRO A 244 5.14 0.61 -14.97
N LEU A 245 5.89 0.18 -13.96
CA LEU A 245 6.42 1.05 -12.92
C LEU A 245 7.79 0.60 -12.45
N VAL A 246 8.55 1.55 -11.89
CA VAL A 246 9.79 1.27 -11.15
C VAL A 246 9.55 1.67 -9.70
N ALA A 247 9.79 0.75 -8.78
CA ALA A 247 9.67 0.95 -7.34
C ALA A 247 11.01 0.68 -6.66
N GLY A 248 11.05 0.66 -5.33
CA GLY A 248 12.24 0.26 -4.57
C GLY A 248 13.24 1.38 -4.25
N PHE A 249 12.81 2.64 -4.31
CA PHE A 249 13.66 3.80 -4.00
C PHE A 249 13.77 4.04 -2.48
N SER A 250 14.54 3.20 -1.79
CA SER A 250 14.90 3.39 -0.37
C SER A 250 15.86 4.55 -0.14
N HIS A 251 15.99 5.01 1.11
CA HIS A 251 16.97 6.03 1.48
C HIS A 251 18.41 5.60 1.11
N GLU A 252 18.73 4.34 1.36
CA GLU A 252 20.00 3.69 1.09
C GLU A 252 20.28 3.68 -0.40
N TYR A 253 19.30 3.31 -1.22
CA TYR A 253 19.44 3.32 -2.66
C TYR A 253 19.58 4.74 -3.21
N LEU A 254 18.75 5.68 -2.75
CA LEU A 254 18.85 7.09 -3.16
C LEU A 254 20.22 7.68 -2.82
N ASN A 255 20.80 7.30 -1.68
CA ASN A 255 22.16 7.70 -1.34
C ASN A 255 23.21 7.06 -2.25
N TYR A 256 23.04 5.76 -2.56
CA TYR A 256 23.91 5.03 -3.47
C TYR A 256 23.88 5.58 -4.90
N MET A 257 22.70 5.85 -5.48
CA MET A 257 22.59 6.27 -6.88
C MET A 257 23.27 7.61 -7.18
N GLN A 258 23.43 8.47 -6.17
CA GLN A 258 24.05 9.79 -6.33
C GLN A 258 25.58 9.75 -6.45
N GLY A 259 26.25 8.68 -6.02
CA GLY A 259 27.72 8.64 -6.00
C GLY A 259 28.35 7.24 -5.96
N GLY A 260 27.54 6.20 -6.15
CA GLY A 260 27.91 4.81 -6.00
C GLY A 260 28.38 4.46 -4.59
N ARG A 261 28.99 3.28 -4.47
CA ARG A 261 29.43 2.71 -3.18
C ARG A 261 30.43 3.59 -2.41
N PHE A 262 31.29 4.33 -3.12
CA PHE A 262 32.41 5.04 -2.51
C PHE A 262 32.14 6.53 -2.26
N ARG A 263 31.15 7.12 -2.94
CA ARG A 263 30.86 8.57 -2.86
C ARG A 263 29.38 8.85 -2.63
N GLY A 264 28.62 7.85 -2.18
CA GLY A 264 27.21 8.01 -1.82
C GLY A 264 27.01 9.17 -0.86
N SER A 265 26.24 10.17 -1.31
CA SER A 265 25.82 11.30 -0.50
C SER A 265 24.62 11.99 -1.17
N PHE A 266 23.81 12.69 -0.38
CA PHE A 266 22.77 13.58 -0.92
C PHE A 266 23.32 14.92 -1.43
N ARG A 267 24.64 15.11 -1.46
CA ARG A 267 25.25 16.36 -1.91
C ARG A 267 24.87 16.68 -3.36
N PRO A 268 24.96 15.78 -4.35
CA PRO A 268 24.52 16.10 -5.70
C PRO A 268 23.05 16.56 -5.78
N LEU A 269 22.18 15.96 -4.95
CA LEU A 269 20.76 16.36 -4.90
C LEU A 269 20.58 17.76 -4.30
N ASN A 270 21.44 18.15 -3.37
CA ASN A 270 21.42 19.48 -2.77
C ASN A 270 22.07 20.52 -3.69
N ASP A 271 23.17 20.17 -4.36
CA ASP A 271 23.85 21.03 -5.32
C ASP A 271 22.91 21.33 -6.52
N ASP A 272 22.12 20.35 -6.98
CA ASP A 272 21.09 20.56 -8.01
C ASP A 272 19.98 21.54 -7.59
N HIS A 273 19.67 21.61 -6.29
CA HIS A 273 18.68 22.53 -5.73
C HIS A 273 19.24 23.93 -5.45
N VAL A 274 20.44 24.01 -4.87
CA VAL A 274 21.03 25.26 -4.37
C VAL A 274 21.84 25.99 -5.45
N ASP A 275 22.63 25.24 -6.23
CA ASP A 275 23.63 25.84 -7.12
C ASP A 275 23.17 25.85 -8.58
N ALA A 276 22.43 24.82 -8.99
CA ALA A 276 22.06 24.64 -10.40
C ALA A 276 20.64 25.09 -10.75
N ASP A 277 19.78 25.35 -9.76
CA ASP A 277 18.34 25.63 -9.90
C ASP A 277 17.61 24.63 -10.82
N ARG A 278 18.10 23.39 -10.87
CA ARG A 278 17.52 22.30 -11.68
C ARG A 278 16.37 21.62 -10.96
N LEU A 279 16.39 21.67 -9.63
CA LEU A 279 15.37 21.12 -8.75
C LEU A 279 14.83 22.23 -7.84
N HIS A 280 13.67 22.80 -8.15
CA HIS A 280 13.13 23.92 -7.38
C HIS A 280 12.66 23.51 -5.97
N ALA A 281 12.06 22.33 -5.84
CA ALA A 281 11.56 21.82 -4.56
C ALA A 281 11.46 20.28 -4.60
N ARG A 282 11.47 19.68 -3.42
CA ARG A 282 11.07 18.28 -3.21
C ARG A 282 9.73 18.29 -2.50
N VAL A 283 8.75 17.61 -3.07
CA VAL A 283 7.40 17.49 -2.51
C VAL A 283 7.11 16.02 -2.32
N GLU A 284 6.69 15.66 -1.10
CA GLU A 284 6.19 14.34 -0.78
C GLU A 284 4.66 14.37 -0.89
N LEU A 285 4.10 13.47 -1.68
CA LEU A 285 2.66 13.33 -1.89
C LEU A 285 2.19 12.03 -1.25
N VAL A 286 1.66 12.13 -0.03
CA VAL A 286 1.05 11.01 0.70
C VAL A 286 -0.45 11.18 0.65
N LEU A 287 -1.16 10.22 0.07
CA LEU A 287 -2.59 10.28 -0.17
C LEU A 287 -3.28 8.99 0.25
N ASP A 288 -4.51 9.15 0.69
CA ASP A 288 -5.51 8.09 0.70
C ASP A 288 -6.72 8.59 -0.09
N ASP A 289 -7.42 7.68 -0.75
CA ASP A 289 -8.54 8.03 -1.59
C ASP A 289 -9.80 8.29 -0.77
N LYS A 290 -10.49 9.40 -1.06
CA LYS A 290 -11.73 9.77 -0.39
C LYS A 290 -12.85 9.98 -1.38
N CYS A 291 -13.93 9.22 -1.22
CA CYS A 291 -15.21 9.47 -1.90
C CYS A 291 -15.94 10.67 -1.25
N ARG A 292 -15.38 11.88 -1.33
CA ARG A 292 -15.94 13.08 -0.66
C ARG A 292 -16.85 13.91 -1.59
N SER A 293 -16.70 13.81 -2.91
CA SER A 293 -17.61 14.44 -3.89
C SER A 293 -17.42 13.88 -5.31
N LEU A 294 -18.47 13.93 -6.14
CA LEU A 294 -18.41 13.60 -7.58
C LEU A 294 -17.43 14.46 -8.40
N ALA A 295 -16.92 15.57 -7.84
CA ALA A 295 -15.96 16.46 -8.50
C ALA A 295 -14.49 16.06 -8.26
N LEU A 296 -14.25 15.17 -7.31
CA LEU A 296 -12.94 14.58 -7.05
C LEU A 296 -13.00 13.14 -7.55
N ASP A 297 -12.70 12.95 -8.84
CA ASP A 297 -12.49 11.62 -9.41
C ASP A 297 -11.36 10.92 -8.63
N SER A 298 -11.52 9.61 -8.38
CA SER A 298 -10.46 8.77 -7.79
C SER A 298 -9.13 9.01 -8.52
N ASP A 299 -8.04 9.11 -7.76
CA ASP A 299 -6.67 9.36 -8.24
C ASP A 299 -6.40 10.72 -8.94
N ARG A 300 -7.43 11.41 -9.45
CA ARG A 300 -7.25 12.59 -10.31
C ARG A 300 -6.49 13.71 -9.61
N LEU A 301 -6.81 13.99 -8.34
CA LEU A 301 -6.13 15.04 -7.59
C LEU A 301 -4.63 14.73 -7.46
N GLY A 302 -4.28 13.47 -7.14
CA GLY A 302 -2.89 13.06 -7.00
C GLY A 302 -2.13 13.18 -8.33
N VAL A 303 -2.75 12.70 -9.40
CA VAL A 303 -2.19 12.78 -10.76
C VAL A 303 -2.02 14.23 -11.22
N ASP A 304 -3.05 15.07 -11.07
CA ASP A 304 -3.01 16.48 -11.46
C ASP A 304 -1.93 17.26 -10.68
N VAL A 305 -1.77 16.96 -9.38
CA VAL A 305 -0.71 17.55 -8.55
C VAL A 305 0.67 17.11 -9.04
N ILE A 306 0.88 15.82 -9.35
CA ILE A 306 2.16 15.33 -9.90
C ILE A 306 2.48 16.03 -11.22
N PHE A 307 1.53 16.12 -12.15
CA PHE A 307 1.74 16.80 -13.43
C PHE A 307 2.09 18.27 -13.26
N ARG A 308 1.41 18.98 -12.36
CA ARG A 308 1.69 20.39 -12.09
C ARG A 308 3.05 20.61 -11.45
N LEU A 309 3.46 19.74 -10.51
CA LEU A 309 4.73 19.86 -9.79
C LEU A 309 5.93 19.43 -10.65
N SER A 310 5.77 18.45 -11.53
CA SER A 310 6.83 17.97 -12.42
C SER A 310 7.03 18.82 -13.68
N GLY A 311 6.10 19.74 -13.99
CA GLY A 311 6.15 20.59 -15.16
C GLY A 311 6.03 19.84 -16.49
N SER A 312 6.23 20.55 -17.61
CA SER A 312 6.08 20.04 -18.99
C SER A 312 7.09 18.97 -19.42
N LEU A 313 7.96 18.50 -18.51
CA LEU A 313 8.87 17.38 -18.76
C LEU A 313 8.12 16.04 -18.89
N ILE A 314 6.95 15.89 -18.26
CA ILE A 314 6.09 14.70 -18.43
C ILE A 314 5.10 14.88 -19.61
N GLU A 315 4.79 16.10 -20.05
CA GLU A 315 3.89 16.33 -21.21
C GLU A 315 4.41 15.69 -22.51
N ARG A 316 5.74 15.57 -22.69
CA ARG A 316 6.32 14.85 -23.85
C ARG A 316 6.23 13.33 -23.78
N PHE A 317 6.02 12.76 -22.59
CA PHE A 317 5.77 11.32 -22.41
C PHE A 317 4.27 10.98 -22.29
N ALA A 318 3.44 11.94 -21.89
CA ALA A 318 2.01 11.74 -21.61
C ALA A 318 1.06 11.95 -22.80
N LEU A 319 1.54 12.52 -23.92
CA LEU A 319 0.73 12.70 -25.14
C LEU A 319 0.24 11.39 -25.77
N ASP A 320 0.85 10.24 -25.44
CA ASP A 320 0.34 8.91 -25.83
C ASP A 320 -0.79 8.40 -24.90
N PHE A 321 -0.90 8.91 -23.66
CA PHE A 321 -1.89 8.44 -22.68
C PHE A 321 -3.27 9.10 -22.85
N THR A 322 -3.32 10.32 -23.39
CA THR A 322 -4.59 11.06 -23.55
C THR A 322 -5.39 10.63 -24.78
N LEU A 323 -4.75 10.02 -25.79
CA LEU A 323 -5.44 9.52 -26.98
C LEU A 323 -6.21 8.21 -26.75
N GLN A 324 -5.94 7.46 -25.68
CA GLN A 324 -6.73 6.26 -25.32
C GLN A 324 -8.04 6.55 -24.57
N LYS A 325 -8.33 7.82 -24.23
CA LYS A 325 -9.63 8.22 -23.63
C LYS A 325 -10.75 8.40 -24.65
N ALA A 326 -10.53 8.11 -25.93
CA ALA A 326 -11.58 8.08 -26.94
C ALA A 326 -11.99 6.62 -27.22
N ILE A 327 -13.29 6.34 -26.99
CA ILE A 327 -14.05 5.16 -27.44
C ILE A 327 -14.12 3.99 -26.44
N ILE A 328 -14.95 4.17 -25.41
CA ILE A 328 -15.87 3.11 -24.96
C ILE A 328 -17.28 3.73 -24.96
N PRO A 329 -18.13 3.48 -25.97
CA PRO A 329 -19.52 3.88 -25.91
C PRO A 329 -20.28 2.92 -25.00
N PHE A 330 -20.77 3.40 -23.86
CA PHE A 330 -21.81 2.71 -23.11
C PHE A 330 -23.10 2.70 -23.96
N PRO A 331 -23.68 1.53 -24.30
CA PRO A 331 -25.00 1.50 -24.92
C PRO A 331 -26.05 1.79 -23.84
N THR A 332 -26.56 3.01 -23.82
CA THR A 332 -27.82 3.33 -23.13
C THR A 332 -28.98 2.75 -23.93
N GLN A 333 -29.42 1.54 -23.60
CA GLN A 333 -30.76 1.08 -23.98
C GLN A 333 -31.65 1.13 -22.74
N HIS A 334 -32.35 2.26 -22.60
CA HIS A 334 -33.58 2.32 -21.83
C HIS A 334 -34.63 1.44 -22.52
N SER A 335 -35.01 0.33 -21.90
CA SER A 335 -36.28 -0.35 -22.18
C SER A 335 -37.31 0.12 -21.15
N PRO A 336 -38.44 0.70 -21.57
CA PRO A 336 -39.52 1.04 -20.65
C PRO A 336 -40.23 -0.25 -20.22
N LEU A 337 -40.31 -0.45 -18.91
CA LEU A 337 -41.16 -1.48 -18.30
C LEU A 337 -42.62 -1.25 -18.72
N SER A 338 -43.20 -2.22 -19.42
CA SER A 338 -44.64 -2.35 -19.60
C SER A 338 -45.11 -3.71 -19.08
N GLN A 339 -46.04 -3.63 -18.12
CA GLN A 339 -46.90 -4.66 -17.52
C GLN A 339 -46.27 -5.64 -16.52
#